data_AF-A0A2X3CRJ7-F1
#
_entry.id   AF-A0A2X3CRJ7-F1
#
_cell.length_a   1.000
_cell.length_b   1.000
_cell.length_c   1.000
_cell.angle_alpha   90.00
_cell.angle_beta   90.00
_cell.angle_gamma   90.00
#
_symmetry.space_group_name_H-M   'P 1'
#
loop_
_entity.id
_entity.type
_entity.pdbx_description
1 polymer ?
#
loop_
_entity_poly.entity_id
_entity_poly.type
_entity_poly.pdbx_seq_one_letter_code
_entity_poly.pdbx_strand_id
1 'polypeptide(L)' 'MKEIDSILADEGEIDMHCDYCGNHYIFNAMDIAEIRNNASPADPQVH' A
#
# COMPACT_ATOMS: atom_id res chain seq x y z
N MET A 1 -4.59 8.50 8.75
CA MET A 1 -4.70 7.30 7.88
C MET A 1 -6.07 7.36 7.22
N LYS A 2 -6.20 8.09 6.10
CA LYS A 2 -7.49 8.33 5.42
C LYS A 2 -7.35 8.39 3.89
N GLU A 3 -6.17 8.80 3.42
CA GLU A 3 -5.89 8.92 1.99
C GLU A 3 -5.97 7.57 1.27
N ILE A 4 -5.26 6.55 1.76
CA ILE A 4 -5.34 5.18 1.22
C ILE A 4 -6.78 4.65 1.23
N ASP A 5 -7.52 4.87 2.32
CA ASP A 5 -8.90 4.36 2.42
C ASP A 5 -9.85 5.09 1.46
N SER A 6 -9.57 6.35 1.10
CA SER A 6 -10.37 7.11 0.13
C SER A 6 -10.09 6.63 -1.29
N ILE A 7 -8.81 6.39 -1.63
CA ILE A 7 -8.42 5.84 -2.94
C ILE A 7 -9.03 4.43 -3.11
N LEU A 8 -8.95 3.58 -2.08
CA LEU A 8 -9.57 2.25 -2.12
C LEU A 8 -11.09 2.30 -2.23
N ALA A 9 -11.75 3.32 -1.67
CA ALA A 9 -13.20 3.47 -1.78
C ALA A 9 -13.64 3.92 -3.18
N ASP A 10 -12.85 4.77 -3.83
CA ASP A 10 -13.18 5.36 -5.13
C ASP A 10 -12.68 4.51 -6.32
N GLU A 11 -11.47 3.96 -6.23
CA GLU A 11 -10.78 3.25 -7.31
C GLU A 11 -10.69 1.73 -7.07
N GLY A 12 -10.85 1.27 -5.83
CA GLY A 12 -10.80 -0.16 -5.46
C GLY A 12 -9.38 -0.72 -5.28
N GLU A 13 -8.39 -0.07 -5.87
CA GLU A 13 -6.98 -0.44 -5.83
C GLU A 13 -6.06 0.79 -5.85
N ILE A 14 -4.79 0.59 -5.55
CA ILE A 14 -3.75 1.60 -5.57
C ILE A 14 -2.67 1.12 -6.55
N ASP A 15 -2.45 1.85 -7.63
CA ASP A 15 -1.33 1.64 -8.56
C ASP A 15 -0.15 2.54 -8.17
N MET A 16 0.94 1.93 -7.73
CA MET A 16 2.17 2.61 -7.37
C MET A 16 3.24 2.33 -8.43
N HIS A 17 3.57 3.35 -9.22
CA HIS A 17 4.72 3.30 -10.12
C HIS A 17 6.01 3.65 -9.36
N CYS A 18 7.03 2.80 -9.49
CA CYS A 18 8.35 3.08 -8.94
C CYS A 18 9.27 3.64 -10.02
N ASP A 19 9.58 4.93 -9.96
CA ASP A 19 10.45 5.62 -10.92
C ASP A 19 11.89 5.05 -10.98
N TYR A 20 12.34 4.38 -9.91
CA TYR A 20 13.70 3.84 -9.82
C TYR A 20 13.90 2.54 -10.60
N CYS A 21 12.89 1.66 -10.62
CA CYS A 21 12.97 0.36 -11.29
C CYS A 21 11.95 0.20 -12.43
N GLY A 22 11.03 1.15 -12.59
CA GLY A 22 9.98 1.16 -13.60
C GLY A 22 8.84 0.17 -13.34
N ASN A 23 8.84 -0.52 -12.19
CA ASN A 23 7.80 -1.49 -11.87
C ASN A 23 6.52 -0.80 -11.40
N HIS A 24 5.38 -1.43 -11.72
CA HIS A 24 4.08 -1.10 -11.18
C HIS A 24 3.71 -2.09 -10.08
N TYR A 25 3.32 -1.55 -8.94
CA TYR A 25 2.83 -2.32 -7.81
C TYR A 25 1.37 -1.97 -7.57
N ILE A 26 0.48 -2.94 -7.75
CA ILE A 26 -0.95 -2.77 -7.54
C ILE A 26 -1.35 -3.43 -6.23
N PHE A 27 -2.07 -2.68 -5.39
CA PHE A 27 -2.54 -3.13 -4.09
C PHE A 27 -4.04 -2.93 -3.97
N ASN A 28 -4.76 -4.00 -3.62
CA ASN A 28 -6.17 -3.93 -3.29
C ASN A 28 -6.39 -3.89 -1.77
N ALA A 29 -7.66 -3.80 -1.35
CA ALA A 29 -8.01 -3.74 0.07
C ALA A 29 -7.52 -4.94 0.90
N MET A 30 -7.41 -6.14 0.31
CA MET A 30 -6.90 -7.33 1.02
C MET A 30 -5.41 -7.24 1.23
N ASP A 31 -4.65 -6.84 0.20
CA ASP A 31 -3.19 -6.66 0.31
C ASP A 31 -2.86 -5.62 1.40
N ILE A 32 -3.59 -4.50 1.41
CA ILE A 32 -3.42 -3.46 2.43
C ILE A 32 -3.78 -3.98 3.83
N ALA A 33 -4.80 -4.83 3.97
CA ALA A 33 -5.13 -5.45 5.24
C ALA A 33 -4.02 -6.40 5.73
N GLU A 34 -3.45 -7.21 4.83
CA GLU A 34 -2.32 -8.08 5.16
C GLU A 34 -1.07 -7.31 5.55
N ILE A 35 -0.74 -6.22 4.82
CA ILE A 35 0.38 -5.34 5.14
C ILE A 35 0.18 -4.69 6.52
N ARG A 36 -1.03 -4.20 6.83
CA ARG A 36 -1.34 -3.62 8.15
C ARG A 36 -1.23 -4.66 9.28
N ASN A 37 -1.62 -5.91 9.02
CA ASN A 37 -1.51 -7.00 9.99
C ASN A 37 -0.07 -7.52 10.15
N ASN A 38 0.75 -7.50 9.09
CA ASN A 38 2.16 -7.89 9.13
C ASN A 38 3.11 -6.76 9.53
N ALA A 39 2.67 -5.50 9.51
CA ALA A 39 3.42 -4.36 10.02
C ALA A 39 3.55 -4.47 11.55
N SER A 40 4.45 -5.33 12.01
CA SER A 40 4.85 -5.39 13.39
C SER A 40 5.52 -4.06 13.77
N PRO A 41 5.19 -3.45 14.93
CA PRO A 41 5.77 -2.18 15.36
C PRO A 41 7.29 -2.23 15.60
N ALA A 42 7.92 -3.41 15.46
CA ALA A 42 9.35 -3.64 15.62
C ALA A 42 10.15 -3.63 14.31
N ASP A 43 9.51 -3.58 13.13
CA ASP A 43 10.24 -3.37 11.89
C ASP A 43 10.48 -1.87 11.71
N PRO A 44 11.73 -1.39 11.79
CA PRO A 44 12.02 -0.04 11.36
C PRO A 44 11.75 -0.03 9.86
N GLN A 45 10.58 0.49 9.47
CA GLN A 45 10.32 0.91 8.10
C GLN A 45 11.26 2.09 7.82
N VAL A 46 12.52 1.74 7.56
CA VAL A 46 13.52 2.65 7.05
C VAL A 46 13.16 2.87 5.60
N HIS A 47 12.77 4.10 5.30
CA HIS A 47 13.10 4.76 4.04
C HIS A 47 13.52 6.19 4.37
#